data_AF-A0A3D3M1F5-F1
#
_entry.id   AF-A0A3D3M1F5-F1
#
_cell.length_a   1.000
_cell.length_b   1.000
_cell.length_c   1.000
_cell.angle_alpha   90.00
_cell.angle_beta   90.00
_cell.angle_gamma   90.00
#
_symmetry.space_group_name_H-M   'P 1'
#
loop_
_entity.id
_entity.type
_entity.pdbx_description
1 polymer ?
#
loop_
_entity_poly.entity_id
_entity_poly.type
_entity_poly.pdbx_seq_one_letter_code
_entity_poly.pdbx_strand_id
1 'polypeptide(L)'
;MRYLPLPLPLSPLAVALWLASSPSQALELEPQVITANPLGNAQLATPSSVLEGDRLLLQQKGSLGETLNGEPGVSSTWFGPGASRPIIRGLDGDRIRLLRNGGG
;
A
#
# COMPACT_ATOMS: atom_id res chain seq x y z
N MET A 1 39.29 51.38 15.16
CA MET A 1 40.03 50.31 14.47
C MET A 1 39.10 49.10 14.41
N ARG A 2 38.49 48.80 13.25
CA ARG A 2 37.50 47.73 13.09
C ARG A 2 38.21 46.48 12.57
N TYR A 3 38.20 45.40 13.34
CA TYR A 3 38.76 44.10 12.95
C TYR A 3 37.76 43.41 12.02
N LEU A 4 38.18 43.14 10.78
CA LEU A 4 37.39 42.35 9.83
C LEU A 4 37.68 40.87 10.12
N PRO A 5 36.69 40.01 10.46
CA PRO A 5 36.95 38.61 10.73
C PRO A 5 37.39 37.88 9.45
N LEU A 6 38.56 37.24 9.50
CA LEU A 6 39.08 36.38 8.44
C LEU A 6 38.12 35.20 8.20
N PRO A 7 37.81 34.84 6.94
CA PRO A 7 36.96 33.69 6.65
C PRO A 7 37.69 32.40 7.06
N LEU A 8 37.05 31.60 7.90
CA LEU A 8 37.54 30.28 8.31
C LEU A 8 37.63 29.36 7.08
N PRO A 9 38.77 28.69 6.82
CA PRO A 9 38.89 27.80 5.67
C PRO A 9 38.05 26.54 5.91
N LEU A 10 37.00 26.35 5.10
CA LEU A 10 36.21 25.13 5.06
C LEU A 10 37.11 23.97 4.59
N SER A 11 37.10 22.85 5.33
CA SER A 11 37.92 21.69 4.98
C SER A 11 37.46 21.09 3.64
N PRO A 12 38.37 20.51 2.84
CA PRO A 12 38.01 19.91 1.55
C PRO A 12 36.98 18.78 1.70
N LEU A 13 36.96 18.11 2.85
CA LEU A 13 35.97 17.08 3.17
C LEU A 13 34.56 17.68 3.35
N ALA A 14 34.45 18.81 4.05
CA ALA A 14 33.18 19.51 4.23
C ALA A 14 32.62 20.01 2.89
N VAL A 15 33.49 20.51 2.01
CA VAL A 15 33.14 20.88 0.64
C VAL A 15 32.64 19.66 -0.15
N ALA A 16 33.37 18.54 -0.10
CA ALA A 16 32.98 17.32 -0.80
C ALA A 16 31.61 16.77 -0.35
N LEU A 17 31.33 16.78 0.96
CA LEU A 17 30.04 16.38 1.52
C LEU A 17 28.90 17.31 1.08
N TRP A 18 29.15 18.62 1.02
CA TRP A 18 28.16 19.59 0.58
C TRP A 18 27.84 19.45 -0.91
N LEU A 19 28.84 19.21 -1.76
CA LEU A 19 28.64 18.93 -3.18
C LEU A 19 27.98 17.56 -3.43
N ALA A 20 28.24 16.56 -2.59
CA ALA A 20 27.64 15.24 -2.71
C ALA A 20 26.20 15.17 -2.17
N SER A 21 25.76 16.18 -1.42
CA SER A 21 24.41 16.26 -0.87
C SER A 21 23.39 16.53 -1.97
N SER A 22 22.89 15.46 -2.58
CA SER A 22 21.78 15.53 -3.52
C SER A 22 20.50 15.84 -2.75
N PRO A 23 19.72 16.89 -3.09
CA PRO A 23 18.42 17.12 -2.47
C PRO A 23 17.51 15.93 -2.79
N SER A 24 17.15 15.15 -1.77
CA SER A 24 16.16 14.08 -1.92
C SER A 24 14.79 14.74 -2.07
N GLN A 25 14.26 14.73 -3.28
CA GLN A 25 12.91 15.21 -3.57
C GLN A 25 11.94 14.10 -3.16
N ALA A 26 11.18 14.32 -2.08
CA ALA A 26 10.11 13.41 -1.71
C ALA A 26 9.02 13.51 -2.79
N LEU A 27 8.76 12.40 -3.47
CA LEU A 27 7.71 12.31 -4.47
C LEU A 27 6.37 12.27 -3.73
N GLU A 28 5.61 13.36 -3.79
CA GLU A 28 4.25 13.39 -3.23
C GLU A 28 3.31 12.71 -4.24
N LEU A 29 2.79 11.55 -3.84
CA LEU A 29 1.91 10.73 -4.65
C LEU A 29 0.47 11.18 -4.45
N GLU A 30 -0.25 11.35 -5.56
CA GLU A 30 -1.70 11.57 -5.53
C GLU A 30 -2.39 10.40 -4.82
N PRO A 31 -3.37 10.66 -3.92
CA PRO A 31 -4.09 9.59 -3.23
C PRO A 31 -4.86 8.71 -4.21
N GLN A 32 -4.54 7.41 -4.22
CA GLN A 32 -5.28 6.44 -5.03
C GLN A 32 -6.42 5.82 -4.22
N VAL A 33 -7.66 6.22 -4.52
CA VAL A 33 -8.87 5.65 -3.88
C VAL A 33 -9.34 4.43 -4.67
N ILE A 34 -9.37 3.27 -4.00
CA ILE A 34 -9.86 2.02 -4.57
C ILE A 34 -11.23 1.74 -3.95
N THR A 35 -12.30 1.77 -4.75
CA THR A 35 -13.67 1.56 -4.26
C THR A 35 -14.43 0.54 -5.10
N ALA A 36 -15.22 -0.30 -4.43
CA ALA A 36 -16.18 -1.20 -5.06
C ALA A 36 -17.56 -0.52 -5.29
N ASN A 37 -17.67 0.78 -5.03
CA ASN A 37 -18.88 1.57 -5.17
C ASN A 37 -18.81 2.54 -6.36
N PRO A 38 -19.07 2.08 -7.59
CA PRO A 38 -18.98 2.93 -8.77
C PRO A 38 -20.01 4.06 -8.81
N LEU A 39 -21.07 3.98 -8.00
CA LEU A 39 -22.16 4.96 -7.97
C LEU A 39 -22.03 5.99 -6.83
N GLY A 40 -21.03 5.84 -5.96
CA GLY A 40 -20.79 6.76 -4.83
C GLY A 40 -21.92 6.82 -3.80
N ASN A 41 -22.84 5.85 -3.78
CA ASN A 41 -23.97 5.88 -2.86
C ASN A 41 -23.56 5.35 -1.48
N ALA A 42 -23.83 6.09 -0.40
CA ALA A 42 -23.44 5.70 0.96
C ALA A 42 -24.11 4.39 1.41
N GLN A 43 -25.32 4.12 0.90
CA GLN A 43 -26.02 2.87 1.14
C GLN A 43 -25.62 1.85 0.08
N LEU A 44 -24.70 0.95 0.43
CA LEU A 44 -24.37 -0.19 -0.42
C LEU A 44 -25.54 -1.17 -0.41
N ALA A 45 -26.03 -1.54 -1.59
CA ALA A 45 -27.09 -2.56 -1.74
C ALA A 45 -26.59 -3.97 -1.38
N THR A 46 -25.28 -4.14 -1.26
CA THR A 46 -24.62 -5.42 -0.94
C THR A 46 -23.94 -5.33 0.43
N PRO A 47 -23.83 -6.46 1.16
CA PRO A 47 -23.16 -6.48 2.45
C PRO A 47 -21.68 -6.13 2.31
N SER A 48 -21.23 -5.16 3.10
CA SER A 48 -19.86 -4.65 3.17
C SER A 48 -19.33 -4.66 4.60
N SER A 49 -18.04 -4.96 4.78
CA SER A 49 -17.31 -4.67 6.01
C SER A 49 -16.31 -3.53 5.77
N VAL A 50 -16.10 -2.70 6.79
CA VAL A 50 -15.17 -1.57 6.75
C VAL A 50 -14.14 -1.78 7.86
N LEU A 51 -12.87 -1.79 7.48
CA LEU A 51 -11.73 -1.87 8.40
C LEU A 51 -10.97 -0.54 8.34
N GLU A 52 -11.08 0.26 9.40
CA GLU A 52 -10.52 1.62 9.46
C GLU A 52 -10.07 1.98 10.88
N GLY A 53 -9.38 3.12 11.01
CA GLY A 53 -8.93 3.69 12.28
C GLY A 53 -8.09 2.72 13.11
N ASP A 54 -8.35 2.68 14.41
CA ASP A 54 -7.59 1.85 15.37
C ASP A 54 -7.70 0.36 15.07
N ARG A 55 -8.86 -0.11 14.55
CA ARG A 55 -9.02 -1.52 14.18
C ARG A 55 -8.06 -1.89 13.05
N LEU A 56 -7.97 -1.04 12.01
CA LEU A 56 -7.03 -1.25 10.92
C LEU A 56 -5.60 -1.23 11.45
N LEU A 57 -5.26 -0.26 12.30
CA LEU A 57 -3.92 -0.10 12.87
C LEU A 57 -3.48 -1.34 13.67
N LEU A 58 -4.38 -1.90 14.47
CA LEU A 58 -4.12 -3.11 15.27
C LEU A 58 -4.04 -4.38 14.43
N GLN A 59 -4.82 -4.46 13.35
CA GLN A 59 -4.88 -5.63 12.48
C GLN A 59 -3.87 -5.58 11.33
N GLN A 60 -3.25 -4.44 11.06
CA GLN A 60 -2.30 -4.23 9.97
C GLN A 60 -1.16 -5.26 10.00
N LYS A 61 -0.93 -5.92 8.87
CA LYS A 61 0.14 -6.89 8.64
C LYS A 61 1.03 -6.43 7.49
N GLY A 62 2.05 -7.24 7.17
CA GLY A 62 3.02 -6.96 6.11
C GLY A 62 2.43 -6.98 4.69
N SER A 63 1.21 -7.47 4.52
CA SER A 63 0.51 -7.47 3.24
C SER A 63 -1.01 -7.24 3.40
N LEU A 64 -1.65 -6.80 2.32
CA LEU A 64 -3.09 -6.61 2.25
C LEU A 64 -3.85 -7.92 2.52
N GLY A 65 -3.41 -9.02 1.92
CA GLY A 65 -4.05 -10.32 2.11
C GLY A 65 -4.02 -10.77 3.58
N GLU A 66 -2.88 -10.61 4.26
CA GLU A 66 -2.78 -10.95 5.69
C GLU A 66 -3.59 -10.01 6.58
N THR A 67 -3.63 -8.72 6.24
CA THR A 67 -4.39 -7.72 7.02
C THR A 67 -5.90 -7.98 6.96
N LEU A 68 -6.39 -8.39 5.79
CA LEU A 68 -7.80 -8.73 5.58
C LEU A 68 -8.14 -10.18 5.96
N ASN A 69 -7.13 -10.99 6.33
CA ASN A 69 -7.34 -12.38 6.71
C ASN A 69 -8.06 -12.43 8.06
N GLY A 70 -9.26 -13.02 8.08
CA GLY A 70 -10.15 -13.04 9.25
C GLY A 70 -11.39 -12.17 9.08
N GLU A 71 -11.46 -11.31 8.07
CA GLU A 71 -12.71 -10.65 7.69
C GLU A 71 -13.72 -11.69 7.12
N PRO A 72 -15.01 -11.58 7.45
CA PRO A 72 -16.01 -12.56 7.01
C PRO A 72 -16.08 -12.71 5.49
N GLY A 73 -15.88 -13.94 5.01
CA GLY A 73 -15.90 -14.24 3.58
C GLY A 73 -14.63 -13.82 2.83
N VAL A 74 -13.56 -13.46 3.56
CA VAL A 74 -12.23 -13.18 3.01
C VAL A 74 -11.24 -14.23 3.51
N SER A 75 -10.48 -14.81 2.58
CA SER A 75 -9.30 -15.63 2.88
C SER A 75 -8.10 -15.10 2.10
N SER A 76 -6.87 -15.50 2.42
CA SER A 76 -5.69 -15.08 1.68
C SER A 76 -4.77 -16.24 1.31
N THR A 77 -4.11 -16.16 0.16
CA THR A 77 -2.98 -17.03 -0.16
C THR A 77 -1.69 -16.54 0.53
N TRP A 78 -0.65 -17.37 0.52
CA TRP A 78 0.69 -17.00 1.00
C TRP A 78 1.75 -17.47 0.01
N PHE A 79 2.54 -16.54 -0.51
CA PHE A 79 3.66 -16.81 -1.42
C PHE A 79 5.01 -16.31 -0.87
N GLY A 80 5.03 -15.74 0.34
CA GLY A 80 6.22 -15.22 1.00
C GLY A 80 5.94 -13.88 1.71
N PRO A 81 6.93 -13.32 2.42
CA PRO A 81 6.79 -12.04 3.12
C PRO A 81 6.33 -10.94 2.16
N GLY A 82 5.21 -10.29 2.47
CA GLY A 82 4.62 -9.24 1.62
C GLY A 82 3.90 -9.75 0.37
N ALA A 83 3.93 -11.05 0.08
CA ALA A 83 3.36 -11.65 -1.13
C ALA A 83 2.13 -12.51 -0.79
N SER A 84 0.95 -11.90 -0.85
CA SER A 84 -0.34 -12.57 -0.61
C SER A 84 -1.42 -12.06 -1.57
N ARG A 85 -2.43 -12.89 -1.83
CA ARG A 85 -3.62 -12.51 -2.61
C ARG A 85 -4.87 -12.68 -1.74
N PRO A 86 -5.67 -11.62 -1.53
CA PRO A 86 -6.97 -11.76 -0.89
C PRO A 86 -7.96 -12.44 -1.85
N ILE A 87 -8.81 -13.31 -1.30
CA ILE A 87 -9.82 -14.10 -1.99
C ILE A 87 -11.16 -13.77 -1.35
N ILE A 88 -12.08 -13.19 -2.13
CA ILE A 88 -13.39 -12.76 -1.64
C ILE A 88 -14.42 -13.80 -2.06
N ARG A 89 -15.06 -14.48 -1.12
CA ARG A 89 -16.11 -15.50 -1.40
C ARG A 89 -15.67 -16.55 -2.43
N GLY A 90 -14.41 -16.98 -2.35
CA GLY A 90 -13.81 -17.95 -3.27
C GLY A 90 -13.53 -17.41 -4.67
N LEU A 91 -13.64 -16.11 -4.92
CA LEU A 91 -13.23 -15.46 -6.17
C LEU A 91 -11.71 -15.38 -6.25
N ASP A 92 -11.11 -16.51 -6.60
CA ASP A 92 -9.69 -16.62 -6.95
C ASP A 92 -9.52 -17.60 -8.12
N GLY A 93 -8.40 -17.46 -8.83
CA GLY A 93 -7.91 -18.42 -9.81
C GLY A 93 -8.86 -18.76 -10.97
N ASP A 94 -8.44 -19.75 -11.76
CA ASP A 94 -9.25 -20.34 -12.82
C ASP A 94 -10.32 -21.26 -12.22
N ARG A 95 -11.55 -21.20 -12.75
CA ARG A 95 -12.68 -21.98 -12.25
C ARG A 95 -13.03 -23.07 -13.25
N ILE A 96 -13.19 -24.31 -12.74
CA ILE A 96 -13.67 -25.42 -13.57
C ILE A 96 -15.09 -25.08 -14.05
N ARG A 97 -15.27 -24.92 -15.36
CA ARG A 97 -16.58 -24.77 -15.99
C ARG A 97 -17.23 -26.15 -16.11
N LEU A 98 -18.15 -26.48 -15.20
CA LEU A 98 -19.06 -27.62 -15.42
C LEU A 98 -20.16 -27.21 -16.41
N LEU A 99 -20.02 -27.60 -17.67
CA LEU A 99 -21.07 -27.50 -18.67
C LEU A 99 -22.01 -28.70 -18.51
N ARG A 100 -23.19 -28.49 -17.90
CA ARG A 100 -24.27 -29.47 -17.99
C ARG A 100 -25.06 -29.22 -19.26
N ASN A 101 -24.57 -29.82 -20.35
CA ASN A 101 -25.26 -30.25 -21.56
C ASN A 101 -24.14 -30.66 -22.53
N GLY A 102 -23.77 -31.95 -22.50
CA GLY A 102 -22.74 -32.49 -23.37
C GLY A 102 -23.13 -32.31 -24.83
N GLY A 103 -22.54 -31.32 -25.48
CA GLY A 103 -22.70 -31.02 -26.89
C GLY A 103 -21.38 -30.52 -27.42
N GLY A 104 -20.52 -31.47 -27.77
CA GLY A 104 -19.50 -31.27 -28.80
C GLY A 104 -20.08 -31.59 -30.15
#